data_AF-X6MQE1-F1
#
_entry.id   AF-X6MQE1-F1
#
_cell.length_a   1.000
_cell.length_b   1.000
_cell.length_c   1.000
_cell.angle_alpha   90.00
_cell.angle_beta   90.00
_cell.angle_gamma   90.00
#
_symmetry.space_group_name_H-M   'P 1'
#
loop_
_entity.id
_entity.type
_entity.pdbx_description
1 polymer ?
#
loop_
_entity_poly.entity_id
_entity_poly.type
_entity_poly.pdbx_seq_one_letter_code
_entity_poly.pdbx_strand_id
1 'polypeptide(L)'
;IHGTINGKDVWLSDLKNCKIRICDHIGALRMNNIHSCTIITGPITTSLHRSFFFFFFFCFVFIWPSLNNYMFQKKKKKKVHSMMRQCRIHDAKDTKFYIHVNSEPVIENSKGILFGVYGVQYKSLNDQISTSGIDKDVNVWDKVKDFNWFRQQQSPNWSLLPLHERSSNIHI
;
A
#
# COMPACT_ATOMS: atom_id res chain seq x y z
N ILE A 1 3.57 0.98 16.47
CA ILE A 1 3.31 -0.32 17.13
C ILE A 1 4.43 -1.26 16.69
N HIS A 2 5.15 -1.86 17.64
CA HIS A 2 6.25 -2.81 17.39
C HIS A 2 5.92 -4.15 18.05
N GLY A 3 5.95 -5.24 17.29
CA GLY A 3 5.94 -6.62 17.83
C GLY A 3 4.67 -7.13 18.52
N THR A 4 3.57 -6.37 18.58
CA THR A 4 2.35 -6.76 19.30
C THR A 4 1.19 -7.24 18.42
N ILE A 5 1.28 -7.07 17.09
CA ILE A 5 0.19 -7.43 16.17
C ILE A 5 0.27 -8.92 15.82
N ASN A 6 1.48 -9.48 15.76
CA ASN A 6 1.75 -10.91 15.59
C ASN A 6 0.92 -11.55 14.46
N GLY A 7 0.92 -10.94 13.27
CA GLY A 7 0.22 -11.49 12.10
C GLY A 7 -1.30 -11.35 12.13
N LYS A 8 -1.87 -10.57 13.05
CA LYS A 8 -3.29 -10.18 13.00
C LYS A 8 -3.56 -9.21 11.85
N ASP A 9 -4.81 -9.22 11.41
CA ASP A 9 -5.30 -8.24 10.43
C ASP A 9 -5.43 -6.86 11.07
N VAL A 10 -5.05 -5.84 10.31
CA VAL A 10 -5.14 -4.44 10.72
C VAL A 10 -6.15 -3.73 9.85
N TRP A 11 -7.16 -3.15 10.51
CA TRP A 11 -8.11 -2.25 9.89
C TRP A 11 -7.83 -0.82 10.35
N LEU A 12 -7.55 0.07 9.40
CA LEU A 12 -7.44 1.51 9.61
C LEU A 12 -8.64 2.22 8.97
N SER A 13 -9.45 2.93 9.74
CA SER A 13 -10.60 3.67 9.23
C SER A 13 -10.67 5.11 9.75
N ASP A 14 -11.24 6.00 8.96
CA ASP A 14 -11.63 7.37 9.36
C ASP A 14 -10.46 8.24 9.88
N LEU A 15 -9.27 8.02 9.33
CA LEU A 15 -8.06 8.72 9.76
C LEU A 15 -7.89 10.04 9.00
N LYS A 16 -7.63 11.11 9.75
CA LYS A 16 -7.38 12.45 9.22
C LYS A 16 -6.09 13.03 9.77
N ASN A 17 -5.17 13.40 8.89
CA ASN A 17 -3.90 14.05 9.25
C ASN A 17 -3.05 13.22 10.26
N CYS A 18 -3.12 11.90 10.18
CA CYS A 18 -2.40 10.99 11.06
C CYS A 18 -1.11 10.47 10.41
N LYS A 19 -0.10 10.20 11.24
CA LYS A 19 1.08 9.43 10.86
C LYS A 19 1.06 8.10 11.61
N ILE A 20 0.82 7.02 10.90
CA ILE A 20 0.74 5.67 11.47
C ILE A 20 1.97 4.89 11.07
N ARG A 21 2.58 4.24 12.06
CA ARG A 21 3.75 3.39 11.91
C ARG A 21 3.49 2.05 12.57
N ILE A 22 3.41 1.02 11.75
CA ILE A 22 3.27 -0.37 12.14
C ILE A 22 4.56 -1.05 11.71
N CYS A 23 5.46 -1.29 12.65
CA CYS A 23 6.77 -1.90 12.37
C CYS A 23 6.74 -3.33 12.88
N ASP A 24 5.77 -4.08 12.36
CA ASP A 24 5.48 -5.46 12.73
C ASP A 24 4.92 -6.20 11.52
N HIS A 25 4.90 -7.54 11.59
CA HIS A 25 4.25 -8.34 10.57
C HIS A 25 2.73 -8.40 10.79
N ILE A 26 1.98 -8.24 9.70
CA ILE A 26 0.51 -8.15 9.72
C ILE A 26 -0.12 -9.17 8.76
N GLY A 27 -1.28 -9.71 9.11
CA GLY A 27 -1.97 -10.71 8.27
C GLY A 27 -2.56 -10.09 7.00
N ALA A 28 -3.26 -8.98 7.18
CA ALA A 28 -3.80 -8.15 6.11
C ALA A 28 -3.84 -6.68 6.55
N LEU A 29 -3.68 -5.77 5.59
CA LEU A 29 -3.92 -4.34 5.80
C LEU A 29 -5.19 -3.95 5.05
N ARG A 30 -6.17 -3.44 5.78
CA ARG A 30 -7.36 -2.81 5.22
C ARG A 30 -7.39 -1.37 5.64
N MET A 31 -7.56 -0.49 4.67
CA MET A 31 -7.66 0.94 4.91
C MET A 31 -8.98 1.42 4.34
N ASN A 32 -9.71 2.23 5.11
CA ASN A 32 -10.93 2.91 4.69
C ASN A 32 -10.89 4.40 5.07
N ASN A 33 -11.43 5.26 4.20
CA ASN A 33 -11.67 6.67 4.49
C ASN A 33 -10.45 7.45 5.04
N ILE A 34 -9.31 7.36 4.35
CA ILE A 34 -8.03 7.96 4.78
C ILE A 34 -7.82 9.34 4.16
N HIS A 35 -7.54 10.36 4.97
CA HIS A 35 -7.36 11.75 4.54
C HIS A 35 -6.04 12.36 5.03
N SER A 36 -5.18 12.78 4.09
CA SER A 36 -3.90 13.43 4.38
C SER A 36 -3.02 12.69 5.39
N CYS A 37 -3.09 11.36 5.43
CA CYS A 37 -2.30 10.53 6.33
C CYS A 37 -1.03 10.00 5.66
N THR A 38 -0.04 9.68 6.50
CA THR A 38 1.12 8.87 6.13
C THR A 38 1.04 7.55 6.88
N ILE A 39 0.91 6.46 6.14
CA ILE A 39 0.78 5.12 6.69
C ILE A 39 2.03 4.35 6.30
N ILE A 40 2.71 3.79 7.30
CA ILE A 40 3.90 2.97 7.12
C ILE A 40 3.64 1.65 7.81
N THR A 41 3.75 0.56 7.07
CA THR A 41 3.56 -0.80 7.60
C THR A 41 4.75 -1.67 7.25
N GLY A 42 5.00 -2.65 8.13
CA GLY A 42 5.90 -3.76 7.88
C GLY A 42 5.36 -4.74 6.82
N PRO A 43 5.99 -5.90 6.68
CA PRO A 43 5.57 -6.91 5.71
C PRO A 43 4.20 -7.49 6.06
N ILE A 44 3.36 -7.61 5.04
CA ILE A 44 2.07 -8.30 5.14
C ILE A 44 2.31 -9.80 4.95
N THR A 45 2.39 -10.54 6.05
CA THR A 45 2.57 -11.99 6.09
C THR A 45 1.34 -12.70 5.55
N THR A 46 1.52 -13.52 4.52
CA THR A 46 0.52 -14.53 4.16
C THR A 46 0.80 -15.76 5.01
N SER A 47 -0.08 -16.09 5.95
CA SER A 47 0.08 -17.25 6.85
C SER A 47 0.46 -18.52 6.08
N LEU A 48 1.70 -19.00 6.25
CA LEU A 48 2.17 -20.28 5.71
C LEU A 48 1.54 -21.51 6.41
N HIS A 49 0.83 -21.31 7.53
CA HIS A 49 0.31 -22.39 8.37
C HIS A 49 -1.22 -22.31 8.64
N ARG A 50 -2.00 -22.04 7.59
CA ARG A 50 -3.45 -22.32 7.61
C ARG A 50 -3.83 -23.12 6.36
N SER A 51 -3.68 -24.43 6.46
CA SER A 51 -4.44 -25.38 5.65
C SER A 51 -5.92 -25.10 5.90
N PHE A 52 -6.57 -24.49 4.91
CA PHE A 52 -8.00 -24.54 4.58
C PHE A 52 -8.32 -23.24 3.83
N PHE A 53 -8.59 -23.38 2.53
CA PHE A 53 -9.51 -22.55 1.76
C PHE A 53 -9.76 -21.13 2.30
N PHE A 54 -9.03 -20.12 1.84
CA PHE A 54 -9.65 -18.83 1.47
C PHE A 54 -8.66 -18.03 0.61
N PHE A 55 -9.10 -17.78 -0.62
CA PHE A 55 -8.42 -17.04 -1.68
C PHE A 55 -8.38 -15.51 -1.41
N PHE A 56 -8.13 -15.08 -0.16
CA PHE A 56 -8.31 -13.68 0.25
C PHE A 56 -7.11 -13.11 1.04
N PHE A 57 -5.89 -13.24 0.51
CA PHE A 57 -4.70 -12.55 1.03
C PHE A 57 -4.47 -11.20 0.33
N PHE A 58 -5.53 -10.40 0.22
CA PHE A 58 -5.49 -9.12 -0.48
C PHE A 58 -5.40 -7.97 0.52
N CYS A 59 -4.35 -7.16 0.40
CA CYS A 59 -4.36 -5.80 0.93
C CYS A 59 -5.36 -5.00 0.08
N PHE A 60 -6.50 -4.66 0.65
CA PHE A 60 -7.50 -3.81 0.01
C PHE A 60 -7.42 -2.41 0.59
N VAL A 61 -7.04 -1.45 -0.24
CA VAL A 61 -7.05 -0.03 0.10
C VAL A 61 -8.32 0.57 -0.47
N PHE A 62 -9.35 0.75 0.37
CA PHE A 62 -10.56 1.50 0.02
C PHE A 62 -10.40 2.95 0.49
N ILE A 63 -10.58 3.94 -0.37
CA ILE A 63 -10.52 5.34 0.07
C ILE A 63 -11.80 6.03 -0.37
N TRP A 64 -12.85 5.97 0.45
CA TRP A 64 -14.09 6.70 0.14
C TRP A 64 -13.84 8.22 -0.02
N PRO A 65 -14.40 8.87 -1.05
CA PRO A 65 -14.36 10.31 -1.17
C PRO A 65 -15.41 10.97 -0.26
N SER A 66 -15.01 11.98 0.52
CA SER A 66 -15.96 12.96 1.03
C SER A 66 -16.27 13.95 -0.09
N LEU A 67 -17.56 14.10 -0.44
CA LEU A 67 -18.08 15.21 -1.23
C LEU A 67 -17.62 16.52 -0.58
N ASN A 68 -16.70 17.24 -1.23
CA ASN A 68 -16.63 18.70 -1.19
C ASN A 68 -15.61 19.23 -2.21
N ASN A 69 -16.08 20.18 -3.01
CA ASN A 69 -15.29 21.01 -3.91
C ASN A 69 -14.16 21.71 -3.15
N TYR A 70 -12.90 21.46 -3.49
CA TYR A 70 -11.80 22.36 -3.17
C TYR A 70 -10.86 22.52 -4.36
N MET A 71 -11.08 23.63 -5.04
CA MET A 71 -10.11 24.33 -5.86
C MET A 71 -8.77 24.48 -5.10
N PHE A 72 -7.67 24.23 -5.81
CA PHE A 72 -6.29 24.61 -5.46
C PHE A 72 -5.85 24.48 -3.99
N GLN A 73 -5.29 23.33 -3.59
CA GLN A 73 -4.33 23.28 -2.48
C GLN A 73 -3.09 22.44 -2.84
N LYS A 74 -1.98 23.13 -3.12
CA LYS A 74 -0.63 22.61 -2.82
C LYS A 74 -0.54 22.35 -1.30
N LYS A 75 -1.03 21.24 -0.73
CA LYS A 75 -0.71 20.82 0.66
C LYS A 75 -1.31 19.44 1.02
N LYS A 76 -0.42 18.51 1.42
CA LYS A 76 -0.64 17.17 2.02
C LYS A 76 -1.12 16.02 1.09
N LYS A 77 -0.20 15.51 0.26
CA LYS A 77 -0.38 14.25 -0.48
C LYS A 77 -0.40 13.05 0.48
N LYS A 78 -1.40 12.17 0.35
CA LYS A 78 -1.50 10.90 1.10
C LYS A 78 -0.33 10.00 0.72
N LYS A 79 0.29 9.35 1.69
CA LYS A 79 1.45 8.45 1.47
C LYS A 79 1.21 7.12 2.16
N VAL A 80 1.39 6.04 1.42
CA VAL A 80 1.29 4.67 1.94
C VAL A 80 2.59 3.96 1.63
N HIS A 81 3.25 3.41 2.64
CA HIS A 81 4.44 2.57 2.52
C HIS A 81 4.10 1.18 3.04
N SER A 82 4.14 0.16 2.17
CA SER A 82 3.82 -1.21 2.57
C SER A 82 4.53 -2.23 1.69
N MET A 83 4.86 -3.40 2.25
CA MET A 83 5.36 -4.55 1.50
C MET A 83 4.40 -5.73 1.61
N MET A 84 4.03 -6.35 0.49
CA MET A 84 2.99 -7.37 0.44
C MET A 84 3.16 -8.30 -0.76
N ARG A 85 2.42 -9.40 -0.82
CA ARG A 85 2.42 -10.25 -2.03
C ARG A 85 1.46 -9.77 -3.12
N GLN A 86 0.30 -9.26 -2.73
CA GLN A 86 -0.77 -8.83 -3.63
C GLN A 86 -1.36 -7.50 -3.15
N CYS A 87 -1.55 -6.57 -4.09
CA CYS A 87 -2.05 -5.21 -3.81
C CYS A 87 -3.31 -4.93 -4.64
N ARG A 88 -4.41 -4.54 -3.98
CA ARG A 88 -5.63 -4.06 -4.63
C ARG A 88 -6.04 -2.71 -4.06
N ILE A 89 -6.19 -1.73 -4.94
CA ILE A 89 -6.53 -0.36 -4.57
C ILE A 89 -7.86 -0.01 -5.23
N HIS A 90 -8.81 0.47 -4.45
CA HIS A 90 -10.14 0.83 -4.91
C HIS A 90 -10.52 2.23 -4.38
N ASP A 91 -11.14 3.05 -5.23
CA ASP A 91 -11.57 4.42 -4.93
C ASP A 91 -10.47 5.39 -4.45
N ALA A 92 -9.20 5.13 -4.73
CA ALA A 92 -8.13 6.03 -4.30
C ALA A 92 -8.03 7.29 -5.17
N LYS A 93 -7.75 8.44 -4.55
CA LYS A 93 -7.48 9.71 -5.24
C LYS A 93 -6.22 10.39 -4.71
N ASP A 94 -5.42 10.94 -5.61
CA ASP A 94 -4.23 11.77 -5.31
C ASP A 94 -3.31 11.18 -4.23
N THR A 95 -3.03 9.88 -4.34
CA THR A 95 -2.31 9.10 -3.32
C THR A 95 -1.00 8.57 -3.88
N LYS A 96 0.07 8.68 -3.07
CA LYS A 96 1.38 8.10 -3.34
C LYS A 96 1.51 6.75 -2.64
N PHE A 97 1.76 5.71 -3.39
CA PHE A 97 2.05 4.36 -2.91
C PHE A 97 3.52 4.04 -3.11
N TYR A 98 4.22 3.79 -2.01
CA TYR A 98 5.58 3.27 -1.98
C TYR A 98 5.49 1.79 -1.60
N ILE A 99 5.46 0.90 -2.59
CA ILE A 99 5.17 -0.51 -2.35
C ILE A 99 6.29 -1.43 -2.82
N HIS A 100 6.37 -2.58 -2.17
CA HIS A 100 7.06 -3.75 -2.70
C HIS A 100 6.03 -4.87 -2.81
N VAL A 101 5.93 -5.46 -3.99
CA VAL A 101 4.85 -6.39 -4.31
C VAL A 101 5.33 -7.53 -5.21
N ASN A 102 4.94 -8.77 -4.90
CA ASN A 102 5.33 -9.94 -5.71
C ASN A 102 4.45 -10.15 -6.95
N SER A 103 3.29 -9.50 -7.00
CA SER A 103 2.38 -9.52 -8.15
C SER A 103 2.05 -8.11 -8.62
N GLU A 104 1.57 -7.99 -9.84
CA GLU A 104 1.06 -6.72 -10.40
C GLU A 104 -0.03 -6.12 -9.49
N PRO A 105 0.12 -4.87 -9.02
CA PRO A 105 -0.94 -4.17 -8.32
C PRO A 105 -2.15 -3.98 -9.23
N VAL A 106 -3.34 -4.07 -8.65
CA VAL A 106 -4.59 -3.77 -9.35
C VAL A 106 -5.19 -2.51 -8.77
N ILE A 107 -5.56 -1.56 -9.63
CA ILE A 107 -6.34 -0.38 -9.27
C ILE A 107 -7.73 -0.44 -9.90
N GLU A 108 -8.71 0.15 -9.23
CA GLU A 108 -10.09 0.25 -9.69
C GLU A 108 -10.72 1.55 -9.16
N ASN A 109 -11.56 2.21 -9.95
CA ASN A 109 -12.23 3.49 -9.60
C ASN A 109 -11.30 4.58 -9.01
N SER A 110 -10.01 4.52 -9.35
CA SER A 110 -8.97 5.34 -8.73
C SER A 110 -8.41 6.37 -9.72
N LYS A 111 -7.90 7.51 -9.25
CA LYS A 111 -7.35 8.57 -10.11
C LYS A 111 -6.20 9.34 -9.45
N GLY A 112 -5.19 9.71 -10.22
CA GLY A 112 -4.05 10.47 -9.69
C GLY A 112 -3.18 9.63 -8.76
N ILE A 113 -3.08 8.33 -9.03
CA ILE A 113 -2.29 7.40 -8.22
C ILE A 113 -0.83 7.45 -8.67
N LEU A 114 0.08 7.55 -7.71
CA LEU A 114 1.51 7.65 -7.98
C LEU A 114 2.24 6.50 -7.30
N PHE A 115 3.01 5.72 -8.06
CA PHE A 115 3.75 4.57 -7.55
C PHE A 115 5.24 4.87 -7.38
N GLY A 116 5.82 4.33 -6.31
CA GLY A 116 7.24 4.35 -6.00
C GLY A 116 7.67 3.10 -5.23
N VAL A 117 8.96 3.03 -4.98
CA VAL A 117 9.61 1.90 -4.33
C VAL A 117 9.53 2.04 -2.81
N TYR A 118 9.13 0.96 -2.15
CA TYR A 118 9.24 0.84 -0.71
C TYR A 118 10.72 0.85 -0.27
N GLY A 119 11.12 1.79 0.58
CA GLY A 119 12.47 1.85 1.14
C GLY A 119 12.47 2.22 2.62
N VAL A 120 11.48 1.70 3.34
CA VAL A 120 11.46 1.78 4.81
C VAL A 120 12.34 0.66 5.35
N GLN A 121 13.25 1.00 6.26
CA GLN A 121 14.11 0.06 6.95
C GLN A 121 13.96 0.22 8.47
N TYR A 122 13.88 -0.89 9.19
CA TYR A 122 13.89 -0.95 10.65
C TYR A 122 14.47 -2.27 11.13
N LYS A 123 14.93 -2.32 12.39
CA LYS A 123 15.76 -3.41 12.94
C LYS A 123 15.22 -4.83 12.68
N SER A 124 13.92 -5.05 12.89
CA SER A 124 13.28 -6.37 12.77
C SER A 124 12.70 -6.67 11.37
N LEU A 125 12.92 -5.80 10.38
CA LEU A 125 12.29 -5.96 9.07
C LEU A 125 12.74 -7.26 8.40
N ASN A 126 14.04 -7.49 8.25
CA ASN A 126 14.58 -8.66 7.53
C ASN A 126 14.07 -10.00 8.10
N ASP A 127 13.96 -10.11 9.43
CA ASP A 127 13.43 -11.29 10.11
C ASP A 127 11.93 -11.49 9.85
N GLN A 128 11.18 -10.39 9.72
CA GLN A 128 9.75 -10.42 9.37
C GLN A 128 9.55 -10.74 7.89
N ILE A 129 10.47 -10.32 7.01
CA ILE A 129 10.43 -10.69 5.59
C ILE A 129 10.61 -12.20 5.43
N SER A 130 11.64 -12.78 6.05
CA SER A 130 11.96 -14.21 5.92
C SER A 130 10.81 -15.11 6.40
N THR A 131 10.00 -14.63 7.35
CA THR A 131 8.84 -15.35 7.89
C THR A 131 7.51 -15.04 7.18
N SER A 132 7.48 -14.04 6.28
CA SER A 132 6.26 -13.56 5.60
C SER A 132 5.88 -14.26 4.30
N GLY A 133 6.81 -15.03 3.73
CA GLY A 133 6.64 -15.63 2.40
C GLY A 133 6.68 -14.59 1.27
N ILE A 134 7.11 -13.36 1.56
CA ILE A 134 7.39 -12.34 0.55
C ILE A 134 8.75 -12.64 -0.07
N ASP A 135 8.78 -12.78 -1.38
CA ASP A 135 10.04 -12.87 -2.11
C ASP A 135 10.64 -11.47 -2.25
N LYS A 136 11.83 -11.28 -1.68
CA LYS A 136 12.57 -10.02 -1.69
C LYS A 136 13.14 -9.68 -3.07
N ASP A 137 13.33 -10.68 -3.93
CA ASP A 137 13.96 -10.53 -5.23
C ASP A 137 12.92 -10.23 -6.33
N VAL A 138 11.63 -10.50 -6.04
CA VAL A 138 10.51 -10.18 -6.93
C VAL A 138 9.78 -8.92 -6.45
N ASN A 139 9.91 -7.84 -7.21
CA ASN A 139 9.22 -6.57 -6.94
C ASN A 139 8.59 -5.99 -8.22
N VAL A 140 7.26 -5.98 -8.28
CA VAL A 140 6.43 -5.69 -9.46
C VAL A 140 5.61 -4.40 -9.28
N TRP A 141 6.12 -3.46 -8.49
CA TRP A 141 5.44 -2.23 -8.09
C TRP A 141 5.09 -1.27 -9.25
N ASP A 142 5.77 -1.40 -10.39
CA ASP A 142 5.66 -0.52 -11.56
C ASP A 142 4.76 -1.08 -12.68
N LYS A 143 4.32 -2.33 -12.59
CA LYS A 143 3.40 -2.97 -13.56
C LYS A 143 1.99 -3.02 -13.00
N VAL A 144 1.30 -1.88 -13.03
CA VAL A 144 -0.01 -1.72 -12.42
C VAL A 144 -1.12 -1.97 -13.45
N LYS A 145 -2.09 -2.82 -13.09
CA LYS A 145 -3.29 -3.11 -13.87
C LYS A 145 -4.44 -2.22 -13.43
N ASP A 146 -5.04 -1.48 -14.35
CA ASP A 146 -6.26 -0.72 -14.10
C ASP A 146 -7.46 -1.52 -14.61
N PHE A 147 -8.29 -1.99 -13.68
CA PHE A 147 -9.42 -2.88 -13.99
C PHE A 147 -10.50 -2.19 -14.82
N ASN A 148 -10.66 -0.87 -14.67
CA ASN A 148 -11.70 -0.10 -15.37
C ASN A 148 -11.21 0.52 -16.68
N TRP A 149 -10.01 0.15 -17.14
CA TRP A 149 -9.40 0.69 -18.34
C TRP A 149 -9.26 -0.35 -19.44
N PHE A 150 -10.21 -0.38 -20.37
CA PHE A 150 -10.26 -1.35 -21.46
C PHE A 150 -9.49 -0.93 -22.74
N ARG A 151 -8.69 0.15 -22.68
CA ARG A 151 -7.94 0.63 -23.86
C ARG A 151 -6.53 0.04 -23.90
N GLN A 152 -5.98 -0.10 -25.12
CA GLN A 152 -4.61 -0.61 -25.32
C GLN A 152 -3.53 0.35 -24.81
N GLN A 153 -3.82 1.65 -24.77
CA GLN A 153 -2.90 2.65 -24.23
C GLN A 153 -2.80 2.56 -22.70
N GLN A 154 -1.70 3.09 -22.16
CA GLN A 154 -1.49 3.27 -20.72
C GLN A 154 -2.67 4.03 -20.06
N SER A 155 -3.12 3.52 -18.91
CA SER A 155 -4.17 4.20 -18.13
C SER A 155 -3.68 5.55 -17.61
N PRO A 156 -4.47 6.64 -17.75
CA PRO A 156 -4.13 7.95 -17.21
C PRO A 156 -4.37 8.04 -15.69
N ASN A 157 -4.97 7.01 -15.07
CA ASN A 157 -5.35 7.03 -13.66
C ASN A 157 -4.16 6.84 -12.71
N TRP A 158 -3.05 6.31 -13.22
CA TRP A 158 -1.84 6.11 -12.46
C TRP A 158 -0.59 6.47 -13.26
N SER A 159 0.47 6.81 -12.55
CA SER A 159 1.80 6.99 -13.12
C SER A 159 2.88 6.70 -12.10
N LEU A 160 4.12 6.61 -12.57
CA LEU A 160 5.27 6.46 -11.68
C LEU A 160 5.66 7.80 -11.09
N LEU A 161 6.11 7.81 -9.84
CA LEU A 161 6.75 8.98 -9.25
C LEU A 161 7.98 9.38 -10.06
N PRO A 162 8.30 10.68 -10.15
CA PRO A 162 9.58 11.16 -10.70
C PRO A 162 10.76 10.47 -10.01
N LEU A 163 11.86 10.26 -10.74
CA LEU A 163 13.03 9.50 -10.25
C LEU A 163 13.54 9.98 -8.88
N HIS A 164 13.60 11.29 -8.65
CA HIS A 164 14.08 11.88 -7.40
C HIS A 164 13.15 11.66 -6.20
N GLU A 165 11.89 11.30 -6.43
CA GLU A 165 10.87 11.05 -5.40
C GLU A 165 10.42 9.58 -5.33
N ARG A 166 10.96 8.74 -6.21
CA ARG A 166 10.52 7.36 -6.44
C ARG A 166 10.91 6.42 -5.31
N SER A 167 12.07 6.64 -4.71
CA SER A 167 12.55 5.86 -3.57
C SER A 167 12.28 6.61 -2.27
N SER A 168 11.64 5.91 -1.32
CA SER A 168 11.50 6.43 0.03
C SER A 168 12.69 5.95 0.87
N ASN A 169 13.52 6.87 1.38
CA ASN A 169 14.62 6.51 2.29
C ASN A 169 14.17 6.81 3.73
N ILE A 170 13.52 5.85 4.38
CA ILE A 170 12.96 6.03 5.73
C ILE A 170 13.60 5.01 6.66
N HIS A 171 14.36 5.49 7.64
CA HIS A 171 14.89 4.66 8.73
C HIS A 171 14.04 4.89 9.98
N ILE A 172 13.59 3.80 10.62
CA ILE A 172 12.79 3.80 11.85
C ILE A 172 13.52 3.00 12.93
#